data_AF-A0A498M6K1-F1
#
_entry.id   AF-A0A498M6K1-F1
#
_cell.length_a   1.000
_cell.length_b   1.000
_cell.length_c   1.000
_cell.angle_alpha   90.00
_cell.angle_beta   90.00
_cell.angle_gamma   90.00
#
_symmetry.space_group_name_H-M   'P 1'
#
loop_
_entity.id
_entity.type
_entity.pdbx_description
1 polymer ?
#
loop_
_entity_poly.entity_id
_entity_poly.type
_entity_poly.pdbx_seq_one_letter_code
_entity_poly.pdbx_strand_id
1 'polypeptide(L)'
;MGDAQMAEFGAAAPYLRKSDIERLEAQTRPFDMKKEVFVPHPEEEYIKASIVSRDGDKVTCDTSKGQTVTVKEADVHPQNPPKFDKIEDMAMFTFLHEPAVLFNLKERYAAWMIYTYSGLFCVTVNPYKWLPVYNQEVVIAYRGKKRSEAPPHIFSISDNAYQYMLSDRENQSILITGESGAGKTVNTKRVIQYFASIAASPSKKDTSSEKKGTLEDQIIQCNPALEAFGNAKTIRNDNSSRFVFFKAGLLGTLEEMRDDRLALIITEELKKEQDTSAHLERMKKNMEQTIKDLQHRLDEAEQIAMKGGKKQVQKLEARVRELENEVELEQRKASESVKGVRKYERRIKELTYQTEEDRKNLSRLQDLVDKLQLKVKSYKRTAEEAEEQANANLGKFRKLQHELDEAEERADIAESQVNKLRAKSRDTGSKKGHDEE
;
A
#
# COMPACT_ATOMS: atom_id res chain seq x y z
N MET A 1 14.51 -10.93 33.37
CA MET A 1 15.65 -11.26 34.24
C MET A 1 16.47 -10.00 34.43
N GLY A 2 16.87 -9.71 35.67
CA GLY A 2 17.74 -8.57 35.97
C GLY A 2 19.18 -8.98 36.27
N ASP A 3 20.07 -8.02 36.48
CA ASP A 3 21.52 -8.22 36.69
C ASP A 3 21.85 -9.27 37.77
N ALA A 4 21.05 -9.35 38.84
CA ALA A 4 21.23 -10.34 39.91
C ALA A 4 21.10 -11.79 39.43
N GLN A 5 20.23 -12.05 38.44
CA GLN A 5 20.09 -13.39 37.85
C GLN A 5 21.21 -13.69 36.86
N MET A 6 21.86 -12.69 36.28
CA MET A 6 22.98 -12.91 35.38
C MET A 6 24.28 -13.31 36.11
N ALA A 7 24.35 -13.13 37.44
CA ALA A 7 25.51 -13.46 38.25
C ALA A 7 25.90 -14.95 38.19
N GLU A 8 24.93 -15.86 38.01
CA GLU A 8 25.15 -17.30 37.90
C GLU A 8 25.96 -17.70 36.65
N PHE A 9 25.99 -16.84 35.63
CA PHE A 9 26.76 -17.06 34.41
C PHE A 9 28.21 -16.56 34.51
N GLY A 10 28.59 -15.93 35.62
CA GLY A 10 29.97 -15.50 35.90
C GLY A 10 30.58 -14.70 34.73
N ALA A 11 31.77 -15.12 34.29
CA ALA A 11 32.49 -14.46 33.19
C ALA A 11 31.77 -14.54 31.82
N ALA A 12 30.77 -15.41 31.68
CA ALA A 12 29.99 -15.53 30.44
C ALA A 12 28.85 -14.51 30.35
N ALA A 13 28.44 -13.88 31.46
CA ALA A 13 27.27 -13.00 31.50
C ALA A 13 27.29 -11.90 30.41
N PRO A 14 28.38 -11.13 30.20
CA PRO A 14 28.40 -10.04 29.21
C PRO A 14 28.27 -10.49 27.75
N TYR A 15 28.51 -11.79 27.50
CA TYR A 15 28.42 -12.45 26.19
C TYR A 15 27.05 -13.10 25.95
N LEU A 16 26.21 -13.18 26.99
CA LEU A 16 24.86 -13.77 26.92
C LEU A 16 23.78 -12.68 26.96
N ARG A 17 23.93 -11.70 27.87
CA ARG A 17 23.03 -10.56 28.02
C ARG A 17 23.78 -9.35 28.54
N LYS A 18 23.47 -8.17 28.02
CA LYS A 18 24.01 -6.89 28.54
C LYS A 18 23.40 -6.52 29.89
N SER A 19 24.12 -5.69 30.64
CA SER A 19 23.64 -5.20 31.93
C SER A 19 22.32 -4.44 31.77
N ASP A 20 21.51 -4.41 32.82
CA ASP A 20 20.24 -3.68 32.80
C ASP A 20 20.44 -2.19 32.54
N ILE A 21 21.58 -1.63 32.99
CA ILE A 21 21.98 -0.24 32.72
C ILE A 21 22.19 -0.02 31.22
N GLU A 22 23.05 -0.82 30.57
CA GLU A 22 23.31 -0.70 29.13
C GLU A 22 22.03 -0.92 28.30
N ARG A 23 21.16 -1.83 28.74
CA ARG A 23 19.87 -2.09 28.09
C ARG A 23 18.93 -0.90 28.23
N LEU A 24 18.83 -0.31 29.42
CA LEU A 24 17.99 0.86 29.66
C LEU A 24 18.47 2.06 28.84
N GLU A 25 19.77 2.31 28.79
CA GLU A 25 20.36 3.36 27.96
C GLU A 25 20.04 3.16 26.47
N ALA A 26 20.20 1.93 25.96
CA ALA A 26 19.89 1.62 24.57
C ALA A 26 18.39 1.76 24.24
N GLN A 27 17.52 1.38 25.18
CA GLN A 27 16.06 1.42 25.01
C GLN A 27 15.46 2.82 25.17
N THR A 28 16.15 3.73 25.85
CA THR A 28 15.71 5.12 26.09
C THR A 28 16.24 6.12 25.06
N ARG A 29 17.02 5.67 24.07
CA ARG A 29 17.54 6.56 23.01
C ARG A 29 16.39 7.26 22.25
N PRO A 30 16.57 8.53 21.84
CA PRO A 30 15.60 9.22 21.00
C PRO A 30 15.32 8.42 19.71
N PHE A 31 14.05 8.28 19.35
CA PHE A 31 13.65 7.55 18.15
C PHE A 31 12.37 8.13 17.57
N ASP A 32 12.41 8.48 16.29
CA ASP A 32 11.26 8.92 15.52
C ASP A 32 10.85 7.82 14.54
N MET A 33 9.74 7.16 14.85
CA MET A 33 9.20 6.05 14.04
C MET A 33 8.84 6.46 12.61
N LYS A 34 8.61 7.75 12.34
CA LYS A 34 8.29 8.23 10.99
C LYS A 34 9.52 8.58 10.16
N LYS A 35 10.68 8.74 10.80
CA LYS A 35 11.93 9.14 10.13
C LYS A 35 12.93 7.99 10.04
N GLU A 36 13.07 7.18 11.09
CA GLU A 36 14.07 6.13 11.18
C GLU A 36 13.69 4.90 10.37
N VAL A 37 14.41 4.66 9.28
CA VAL A 37 14.14 3.59 8.30
C VAL A 37 15.40 2.84 7.89
N PHE A 38 15.22 1.70 7.23
CA PHE A 38 16.24 0.99 6.48
C PHE A 38 15.99 1.18 4.99
N VAL A 39 17.06 1.39 4.23
CA VAL A 39 17.02 1.54 2.78
C VAL A 39 18.06 0.63 2.13
N PRO A 40 17.84 0.16 0.88
CA PRO A 40 18.81 -0.66 0.17
C PRO A 40 20.13 0.09 -0.04
N HIS A 41 21.25 -0.62 0.06
CA HIS A 41 22.59 -0.08 -0.16
C HIS A 41 23.40 -1.01 -1.08
N PRO A 42 24.08 -0.49 -2.14
CA PRO A 42 24.79 -1.33 -3.10
C PRO A 42 25.85 -2.27 -2.51
N GLU A 43 26.53 -1.85 -1.43
CA GLU A 43 27.63 -2.64 -0.81
C GLU A 43 27.23 -3.40 0.47
N GLU A 44 26.26 -2.88 1.24
CA GLU A 44 25.89 -3.44 2.56
C GLU A 44 24.51 -4.12 2.54
N GLU A 45 23.90 -4.22 1.35
CA GLU A 45 22.55 -4.69 1.09
C GLU A 45 21.47 -3.79 1.68
N TYR A 46 21.55 -3.47 2.98
CA TYR A 46 20.69 -2.51 3.67
C TYR A 46 21.50 -1.59 4.61
N ILE A 47 21.08 -0.34 4.74
CA ILE A 47 21.67 0.65 5.65
C ILE A 47 20.59 1.39 6.45
N LYS A 48 20.92 1.82 7.67
CA LYS A 48 20.06 2.74 8.45
C LYS A 48 20.06 4.12 7.81
N ALA A 49 18.90 4.75 7.75
CA ALA A 49 18.74 6.09 7.23
C ALA A 49 17.61 6.85 7.94
N SER A 50 17.65 8.18 7.87
CA SER A 50 16.61 9.06 8.39
C SER A 50 15.94 9.78 7.22
N ILE A 51 14.61 9.74 7.15
CA ILE A 51 13.84 10.39 6.07
C ILE A 51 13.95 11.92 6.19
N VAL A 52 14.32 12.56 5.07
CA VAL A 52 14.37 14.02 4.91
C VAL A 52 13.11 14.54 4.24
N SER A 53 12.70 13.92 3.13
CA SER A 53 11.52 14.34 2.36
C SER A 53 10.85 13.16 1.66
N ARG A 54 9.55 13.33 1.37
CA ARG A 54 8.74 12.40 0.58
C ARG A 54 8.11 13.17 -0.58
N ASP A 55 8.34 12.71 -1.80
CA ASP A 55 7.80 13.28 -3.04
C ASP A 55 7.15 12.17 -3.88
N GLY A 56 5.84 11.98 -3.68
CA GLY A 56 5.08 10.93 -4.33
C GLY A 56 5.60 9.52 -3.99
N ASP A 57 6.11 8.81 -5.00
CA ASP A 57 6.67 7.45 -4.88
C ASP A 57 8.16 7.43 -4.52
N LYS A 58 8.78 8.60 -4.31
CA LYS A 58 10.21 8.72 -3.98
C LYS A 58 10.41 9.27 -2.59
N VAL A 59 11.34 8.67 -1.85
CA VAL A 59 11.74 9.08 -0.51
C VAL A 59 13.21 9.45 -0.54
N THR A 60 13.52 10.65 -0.06
CA THR A 60 14.91 11.09 0.12
C THR A 60 15.29 10.88 1.57
N CYS A 61 16.35 10.10 1.80
CA CYS A 61 16.83 9.72 3.12
C CYS A 61 18.32 10.05 3.27
N ASP A 62 18.71 10.51 4.45
CA ASP A 62 20.12 10.63 4.83
C ASP A 62 20.57 9.33 5.49
N THR A 63 21.50 8.64 4.87
CA THR A 63 22.05 7.38 5.38
C THR A 63 22.96 7.62 6.60
N SER A 64 23.13 6.61 7.44
CA SER A 64 24.04 6.65 8.59
C SER A 64 25.52 6.86 8.22
N LYS A 65 25.87 6.75 6.93
CA LYS A 65 27.20 7.08 6.37
C LYS A 65 27.33 8.55 5.92
N GLY A 66 26.29 9.37 6.11
CA GLY A 66 26.28 10.78 5.72
C GLY A 66 26.04 11.01 4.22
N GLN A 67 25.54 10.00 3.49
CA GLN A 67 25.16 10.13 2.08
C GLN A 67 23.65 10.28 1.96
N THR A 68 23.18 11.26 1.17
CA THR A 68 21.77 11.41 0.83
C THR A 68 21.43 10.54 -0.36
N VAL A 69 20.44 9.67 -0.21
CA VAL A 69 19.97 8.74 -1.25
C VAL A 69 18.47 8.93 -1.47
N THR A 70 18.04 8.80 -2.73
CA THR A 70 16.62 8.80 -3.10
C THR A 70 16.23 7.40 -3.55
N VAL A 71 15.30 6.78 -2.83
CA VAL A 71 14.80 5.42 -3.09
C VAL A 71 13.29 5.45 -3.30
N LYS A 72 12.71 4.35 -3.79
CA LYS A 72 11.25 4.23 -3.90
C LYS A 72 10.64 3.97 -2.53
N GLU A 73 9.43 4.47 -2.26
CA GLU A 73 8.73 4.25 -0.98
C GLU A 73 8.56 2.75 -0.69
N ALA A 74 8.34 1.92 -1.71
CA ALA A 74 8.20 0.47 -1.57
C ALA A 74 9.47 -0.23 -1.01
N ASP A 75 10.65 0.36 -1.21
CA ASP A 75 11.93 -0.18 -0.76
C ASP A 75 12.34 0.39 0.63
N VAL A 76 11.51 1.24 1.23
CA VAL A 76 11.76 1.83 2.55
C VAL A 76 11.14 0.96 3.63
N HIS A 77 11.98 0.41 4.51
CA HIS A 77 11.52 -0.45 5.61
C HIS A 77 11.61 0.28 6.96
N PRO A 78 10.57 0.32 7.79
CA PRO A 78 10.61 1.02 9.08
C PRO A 78 11.56 0.32 10.07
N GLN A 79 12.30 1.10 10.87
CA GLN A 79 13.08 0.54 11.98
C GLN A 79 12.16 0.15 13.15
N ASN A 80 12.54 -0.90 13.88
CA ASN A 80 11.86 -1.24 15.14
C ASN A 80 12.23 -0.22 16.23
N PRO A 81 11.29 0.16 17.12
CA PRO A 81 11.57 1.06 18.23
C PRO A 81 12.70 0.55 19.15
N PRO A 82 13.44 1.43 19.84
CA PRO A 82 14.62 1.04 20.63
C PRO A 82 14.34 0.06 21.77
N LYS A 83 13.08 -0.07 22.22
CA LYS A 83 12.67 -1.13 23.16
C LYS A 83 13.04 -2.55 22.68
N PHE A 84 13.21 -2.72 21.36
CA PHE A 84 13.60 -3.99 20.73
C PHE A 84 15.10 -4.08 20.40
N ASP A 85 15.93 -3.12 20.85
CA ASP A 85 17.37 -3.14 20.61
C ASP A 85 17.99 -4.41 21.21
N LYS A 86 18.73 -5.15 20.37
CA LYS A 86 19.37 -6.43 20.73
C LYS A 86 18.41 -7.44 21.36
N ILE A 87 17.16 -7.52 20.88
CA ILE A 87 16.19 -8.46 21.42
C ILE A 87 16.66 -9.92 21.33
N GLU A 88 16.29 -10.70 22.33
CA GLU A 88 16.68 -12.10 22.45
C GLU A 88 15.89 -13.03 21.54
N ASP A 89 14.63 -12.71 21.25
CA ASP A 89 13.78 -13.42 20.30
C ASP A 89 13.22 -12.46 19.25
N MET A 90 13.70 -12.59 18.02
CA MET A 90 13.32 -11.73 16.90
C MET A 90 11.86 -11.93 16.46
N ALA A 91 11.20 -13.03 16.85
CA ALA A 91 9.77 -13.21 16.62
C ALA A 91 8.90 -12.19 17.36
N MET A 92 9.48 -11.47 18.33
CA MET A 92 8.80 -10.43 19.09
C MET A 92 8.87 -9.05 18.42
N PHE A 93 9.51 -8.92 17.26
CA PHE A 93 9.54 -7.64 16.52
C PHE A 93 8.15 -7.19 16.09
N THR A 94 7.92 -5.88 16.08
CA THR A 94 6.72 -5.29 15.47
C THR A 94 6.81 -5.31 13.95
N PHE A 95 7.98 -4.92 13.41
CA PHE A 95 8.27 -4.99 11.99
C PHE A 95 9.26 -6.14 11.75
N LEU A 96 8.76 -7.23 11.18
CA LEU A 96 9.56 -8.42 10.89
C LEU A 96 9.81 -8.50 9.38
N HIS A 97 10.89 -7.86 8.95
CA HIS A 97 11.42 -7.85 7.59
C HIS A 97 12.92 -8.15 7.60
N GLU A 98 13.50 -8.39 6.42
CA GLU A 98 14.91 -8.79 6.27
C GLU A 98 15.90 -7.84 6.99
N PRO A 99 15.85 -6.49 6.81
CA PRO A 99 16.81 -5.62 7.48
C PRO A 99 16.64 -5.61 9.00
N ALA A 100 15.43 -5.75 9.54
CA ALA A 100 15.25 -5.83 11.00
C ALA A 100 15.99 -7.05 11.61
N VAL A 101 15.86 -8.21 10.96
CA VAL A 101 16.55 -9.45 11.39
C VAL A 101 18.07 -9.28 11.26
N LEU A 102 18.53 -8.80 10.10
CA LEU A 102 19.95 -8.58 9.81
C LEU A 102 20.61 -7.66 10.84
N PHE A 103 20.01 -6.49 11.10
CA PHE A 103 20.60 -5.50 12.00
C PHE A 103 20.60 -5.96 13.45
N ASN A 104 19.58 -6.70 13.90
CA ASN A 104 19.59 -7.25 15.25
C ASN A 104 20.72 -8.27 15.44
N LEU A 105 20.89 -9.19 14.47
CA LEU A 105 22.01 -10.14 14.50
C LEU A 105 23.35 -9.41 14.45
N LYS A 106 23.50 -8.39 13.59
CA LYS A 106 24.72 -7.56 13.46
C LYS A 106 25.07 -6.85 14.77
N GLU A 107 24.10 -6.23 15.43
CA GLU A 107 24.31 -5.48 16.67
C GLU A 107 24.55 -6.38 17.88
N ARG A 108 23.84 -7.51 17.98
CA ARG A 108 24.11 -8.53 19.01
C ARG A 108 25.51 -9.12 18.83
N TYR A 109 25.89 -9.43 17.60
CA TYR A 109 27.21 -9.96 17.27
C TYR A 109 28.33 -8.95 17.57
N ALA A 110 28.15 -7.67 17.21
CA ALA A 110 29.09 -6.59 17.54
C ALA A 110 29.28 -6.44 19.06
N ALA A 111 28.25 -6.77 19.83
CA ALA A 111 28.26 -6.81 21.29
C ALA A 111 28.76 -8.15 21.88
N TRP A 112 29.30 -9.05 21.05
CA TRP A 112 29.77 -10.40 21.38
C TRP A 112 28.71 -11.38 21.89
N MET A 113 27.43 -11.12 21.59
CA MET A 113 26.32 -12.05 21.85
C MET A 113 26.01 -12.85 20.58
N ILE A 114 26.52 -14.08 20.52
CA ILE A 114 26.48 -14.90 19.29
C ILE A 114 25.19 -15.69 19.09
N TYR A 115 24.38 -15.85 20.14
CA TYR A 115 23.14 -16.60 20.13
C TYR A 115 21.94 -15.64 20.15
N THR A 116 20.97 -15.91 19.29
CA THR A 116 19.71 -15.15 19.19
C THR A 116 18.59 -16.09 18.77
N TYR A 117 17.42 -16.01 19.40
CA TYR A 117 16.24 -16.77 18.99
C TYR A 117 15.51 -16.08 17.85
N SER A 118 14.87 -16.90 17.02
CA SER A 118 13.92 -16.48 16.00
C SER A 118 12.76 -17.47 16.00
N GLY A 119 11.80 -17.25 16.89
CA GLY A 119 10.69 -18.17 17.10
C GLY A 119 11.18 -19.51 17.63
N LEU A 120 11.12 -20.58 16.83
CA LEU A 120 11.63 -21.90 17.23
C LEU A 120 13.15 -22.06 16.99
N PHE A 121 13.74 -21.20 16.16
CA PHE A 121 15.14 -21.33 15.77
C PHE A 121 16.07 -20.69 16.80
N CYS A 122 17.23 -21.32 17.01
CA CYS A 122 18.38 -20.73 17.70
C CYS A 122 19.45 -20.37 16.68
N VAL A 123 19.51 -19.08 16.29
CA VAL A 123 20.50 -18.56 15.36
C VAL A 123 21.84 -18.42 16.08
N THR A 124 22.90 -18.95 15.47
CA THR A 124 24.26 -18.91 16.01
C THR A 124 25.20 -18.27 14.99
N VAL A 125 25.88 -17.20 15.37
CA VAL A 125 26.91 -16.54 14.54
C VAL A 125 28.30 -16.97 15.00
N ASN A 126 29.17 -17.40 14.09
CA ASN A 126 30.51 -17.87 14.45
C ASN A 126 31.37 -16.71 15.01
N PRO A 127 31.84 -16.76 16.28
CA PRO A 127 32.58 -15.65 16.89
C PRO A 127 34.01 -15.46 16.35
N TYR A 128 34.59 -16.47 15.70
CA TYR A 128 36.02 -16.52 15.35
C TYR A 128 36.97 -16.21 16.53
N LYS A 129 36.46 -16.34 17.76
CA LYS A 129 37.13 -16.03 19.01
C LYS A 129 36.65 -17.00 20.08
N TRP A 130 37.54 -17.36 20.98
CA TRP A 130 37.18 -18.14 22.16
C TRP A 130 36.37 -17.28 23.13
N LEU A 131 35.20 -17.79 23.53
CA LEU A 131 34.29 -17.14 24.49
C LEU A 131 34.08 -18.07 25.71
N PRO A 132 33.97 -17.53 26.93
CA PRO A 132 33.77 -18.31 28.15
C PRO A 132 32.34 -18.87 28.32
N VAL A 133 31.51 -18.82 27.28
CA VAL A 133 30.10 -19.26 27.28
C VAL A 133 29.90 -20.78 27.33
N TYR A 134 30.99 -21.55 27.19
CA TYR A 134 30.96 -23.02 27.25
C TYR A 134 31.55 -23.59 28.55
N ASN A 135 31.80 -22.73 29.54
CA ASN A 135 32.35 -23.15 30.83
C ASN A 135 31.33 -24.00 31.62
N GLN A 136 31.84 -24.79 32.57
CA GLN A 136 31.00 -25.67 33.40
C GLN A 136 29.96 -24.89 34.23
N GLU A 137 30.30 -23.69 34.69
CA GLU A 137 29.37 -22.79 35.38
C GLU A 137 28.13 -22.48 34.53
N VAL A 138 28.32 -22.26 33.23
CA VAL A 138 27.24 -21.98 32.28
C VAL A 138 26.38 -23.23 32.06
N VAL A 139 27.00 -24.42 31.99
CA VAL A 139 26.26 -25.69 31.90
C VAL A 139 25.31 -25.84 33.09
N ILE A 140 25.82 -25.60 34.32
CA ILE A 140 25.03 -25.67 35.54
C ILE A 140 23.92 -24.61 35.52
N ALA A 141 24.23 -23.39 35.08
CA ALA A 141 23.26 -22.30 35.01
C ALA A 141 22.12 -22.56 34.03
N TYR A 142 22.33 -23.28 32.92
CA TYR A 142 21.26 -23.61 31.97
C TYR A 142 20.45 -24.86 32.35
N ARG A 143 20.96 -25.70 33.26
CA ARG A 143 20.31 -26.94 33.66
C ARG A 143 18.95 -26.68 34.32
N GLY A 144 17.92 -27.36 33.85
CA GLY A 144 16.58 -27.28 34.46
C GLY A 144 15.79 -26.04 34.06
N LYS A 145 16.32 -25.15 33.22
CA LYS A 145 15.68 -23.87 32.88
C LYS A 145 14.87 -23.93 31.61
N LYS A 146 13.70 -23.31 31.66
CA LYS A 146 12.90 -23.06 30.46
C LYS A 146 13.57 -22.02 29.58
N ARG A 147 13.29 -22.06 28.28
CA ARG A 147 13.83 -21.10 27.29
C ARG A 147 13.62 -19.62 27.68
N SER A 148 12.50 -19.27 28.30
CA SER A 148 12.20 -17.90 28.73
C SER A 148 12.95 -17.46 29.99
N GLU A 149 13.50 -18.41 30.72
CA GLU A 149 14.18 -18.21 32.01
C GLU A 149 15.69 -18.09 31.85
N ALA A 150 16.22 -18.09 30.64
CA ALA A 150 17.65 -17.90 30.40
C ALA A 150 17.88 -17.14 29.10
N PRO A 151 19.02 -16.44 28.93
CA PRO A 151 19.37 -15.84 27.66
C PRO A 151 19.46 -16.86 26.51
N PRO A 152 19.47 -16.42 25.24
CA PRO A 152 19.66 -17.32 24.13
C PRO A 152 20.97 -18.09 24.21
N HIS A 153 20.89 -19.42 24.15
CA HIS A 153 22.06 -20.29 24.12
C HIS A 153 21.75 -21.68 23.57
N ILE A 154 22.77 -22.35 23.02
CA ILE A 154 22.63 -23.73 22.53
C ILE A 154 22.32 -24.73 23.66
N PHE A 155 22.83 -24.49 24.86
CA PHE A 155 22.53 -25.34 26.03
C PHE A 155 21.07 -25.27 26.43
N SER A 156 20.38 -24.14 26.23
CA SER A 156 18.93 -24.09 26.45
C SER A 156 18.21 -25.04 25.47
N ILE A 157 18.62 -25.10 24.20
CA ILE A 157 18.04 -26.05 23.23
C ILE A 157 18.30 -27.50 23.65
N SER A 158 19.53 -27.82 24.05
CA SER A 158 19.90 -29.16 24.53
C SER A 158 19.14 -29.55 25.81
N ASP A 159 19.07 -28.66 26.79
CA ASP A 159 18.40 -28.92 28.07
C ASP A 159 16.90 -29.08 27.91
N ASN A 160 16.25 -28.22 27.11
CA ASN A 160 14.82 -28.31 26.86
C ASN A 160 14.50 -29.60 26.09
N ALA A 161 15.32 -30.00 25.10
CA ALA A 161 15.17 -31.30 24.45
C ALA A 161 15.31 -32.47 25.45
N TYR A 162 16.28 -32.42 26.35
CA TYR A 162 16.43 -33.45 27.39
C TYR A 162 15.21 -33.50 28.33
N GLN A 163 14.71 -32.35 28.78
CA GLN A 163 13.53 -32.26 29.63
C GLN A 163 12.27 -32.76 28.94
N TYR A 164 12.03 -32.37 27.69
CA TYR A 164 10.88 -32.85 26.91
C TYR A 164 10.96 -34.35 26.67
N MET A 165 12.15 -34.89 26.38
CA MET A 165 12.36 -36.33 26.27
C MET A 165 11.94 -37.08 27.54
N LEU A 166 12.32 -36.58 28.72
CA LEU A 166 11.99 -37.21 30.00
C LEU A 166 10.50 -37.02 30.39
N SER A 167 9.95 -35.85 30.12
CA SER A 167 8.59 -35.48 30.53
C SER A 167 7.54 -36.11 29.62
N ASP A 168 7.73 -35.98 28.31
CA ASP A 168 6.77 -36.42 27.29
C ASP A 168 7.01 -37.88 26.88
N ARG A 169 8.18 -38.44 27.23
CA ARG A 169 8.63 -39.79 26.84
C ARG A 169 8.68 -40.00 25.33
N GLU A 170 8.94 -38.92 24.59
CA GLU A 170 9.09 -38.94 23.14
C GLU A 170 10.52 -38.67 22.70
N ASN A 171 10.93 -39.31 21.61
CA ASN A 171 12.23 -39.11 21.00
C ASN A 171 12.37 -37.67 20.50
N GLN A 172 13.50 -37.03 20.81
CA GLN A 172 13.79 -35.66 20.41
C GLN A 172 14.85 -35.61 19.32
N SER A 173 14.81 -34.57 18.48
CA SER A 173 15.82 -34.34 17.46
C SER A 173 16.27 -32.87 17.46
N ILE A 174 17.56 -32.65 17.24
CA ILE A 174 18.16 -31.31 17.11
C ILE A 174 18.78 -31.21 15.72
N LEU A 175 18.25 -30.34 14.87
CA LEU A 175 18.72 -30.13 13.51
C LEU A 175 19.66 -28.91 13.48
N ILE A 176 20.93 -29.14 13.13
CA ILE A 176 21.96 -28.07 13.03
C ILE A 176 22.31 -27.86 11.56
N THR A 177 21.81 -26.76 10.99
CA THR A 177 22.03 -26.38 9.58
C THR A 177 22.94 -25.14 9.46
N GLY A 178 23.43 -24.87 8.25
CA GLY A 178 24.29 -23.74 7.93
C GLY A 178 25.28 -24.04 6.81
N GLU A 179 25.88 -23.01 6.24
CA GLU A 179 26.90 -23.15 5.19
C GLU A 179 28.21 -23.77 5.71
N SER A 180 29.13 -24.06 4.80
CA SER A 180 30.49 -24.46 5.18
C SER A 180 31.18 -23.32 5.95
N GLY A 181 31.77 -23.64 7.10
CA GLY A 181 32.41 -22.66 7.99
C GLY A 181 31.49 -22.00 9.02
N ALA A 182 30.18 -22.24 8.97
CA ALA A 182 29.22 -21.67 9.93
C ALA A 182 29.35 -22.19 11.37
N GLY A 183 30.17 -23.22 11.62
CA GLY A 183 30.38 -23.78 12.96
C GLY A 183 29.42 -24.93 13.33
N LYS A 184 28.79 -25.59 12.36
CA LYS A 184 27.89 -26.74 12.58
C LYS A 184 28.53 -27.83 13.46
N THR A 185 29.69 -28.35 13.05
CA THR A 185 30.41 -29.43 13.75
C THR A 185 30.79 -29.04 15.18
N VAL A 186 31.19 -27.78 15.40
CA VAL A 186 31.53 -27.28 16.75
C VAL A 186 30.29 -27.29 17.63
N ASN A 187 29.16 -26.75 17.14
CA ASN A 187 27.90 -26.76 17.87
C ASN A 187 27.39 -28.19 18.14
N THR A 188 27.49 -29.11 17.18
CA THR A 188 27.18 -30.53 17.39
C THR A 188 28.01 -31.14 18.52
N LYS A 189 29.32 -30.86 18.57
CA LYS A 189 30.17 -31.30 19.69
C LYS A 189 29.72 -30.72 21.02
N ARG A 190 29.35 -29.43 21.06
CA ARG A 190 28.88 -28.77 22.29
C ARG A 190 27.58 -29.37 22.81
N VAL A 191 26.63 -29.68 21.92
CA VAL A 191 25.37 -30.37 22.29
C VAL A 191 25.65 -31.74 22.88
N ILE A 192 26.52 -32.53 22.24
CA ILE A 192 26.88 -33.87 22.73
C ILE A 192 27.61 -33.79 24.08
N GLN A 193 28.55 -32.85 24.23
CA GLN A 193 29.25 -32.61 25.49
C GLN A 193 28.29 -32.19 26.60
N TYR A 194 27.29 -31.37 26.28
CA TYR A 194 26.25 -30.98 27.22
C TYR A 194 25.48 -32.21 27.71
N PHE A 195 24.95 -33.05 26.81
CA PHE A 195 24.25 -34.28 27.18
C PHE A 195 25.11 -35.22 28.02
N ALA A 196 26.37 -35.44 27.64
CA ALA A 196 27.31 -36.22 28.42
C ALA A 196 27.48 -35.66 29.85
N SER A 197 27.56 -34.34 30.00
CA SER A 197 27.75 -33.70 31.32
C SER A 197 26.52 -33.78 32.22
N ILE A 198 25.30 -33.77 31.67
CA ILE A 198 24.05 -33.80 32.46
C ILE A 198 23.51 -35.22 32.69
N ALA A 199 23.82 -36.15 31.77
CA ALA A 199 23.40 -37.55 31.85
C ALA A 199 24.38 -38.42 32.65
N ALA A 200 25.65 -37.98 32.79
CA ALA A 200 26.62 -38.67 33.64
C ALA A 200 26.15 -38.67 35.10
N SER A 201 25.68 -39.81 35.58
CA SER A 201 25.35 -40.03 36.99
C SER A 201 26.66 -40.18 37.79
N PRO A 202 26.75 -39.70 39.05
CA PRO A 202 27.92 -39.89 39.92
C PRO A 202 28.15 -41.35 40.37
N SER A 203 27.55 -42.33 39.69
CA SER A 203 27.68 -43.76 39.98
C SER A 203 29.15 -44.21 39.83
N LYS A 204 29.69 -44.76 40.93
CA LYS A 204 31.03 -45.33 41.15
C LYS A 204 31.87 -45.60 39.88
N LYS A 205 33.00 -44.89 39.77
CA LYS A 205 34.15 -45.32 38.95
C LYS A 205 34.59 -46.72 39.40
N ASP A 206 34.28 -47.74 38.62
CA ASP A 206 34.92 -49.05 38.76
C ASP A 206 36.39 -48.91 38.33
N THR A 207 37.30 -49.19 39.26
CA THR A 207 38.77 -49.11 39.10
C THR A 207 39.36 -50.18 38.18
N SER A 208 38.55 -50.88 37.37
CA SER A 208 38.97 -52.01 36.54
C SER A 208 39.03 -51.72 35.03
N SER A 209 38.65 -50.52 34.57
CA SER A 209 38.53 -50.17 33.14
C SER A 209 39.46 -49.03 32.69
N GLU A 210 40.71 -48.99 33.19
CA GLU A 210 41.67 -47.90 32.94
C GLU A 210 42.03 -47.62 31.46
N LYS A 211 41.66 -48.49 30.51
CA LYS A 211 42.03 -48.32 29.09
C LYS A 211 40.91 -47.85 28.14
N LYS A 212 39.63 -47.81 28.55
CA LYS A 212 38.52 -47.51 27.62
C LYS A 212 37.61 -46.32 27.98
N GLY A 213 37.85 -45.63 29.10
CA GLY A 213 37.03 -44.47 29.51
C GLY A 213 35.56 -44.82 29.74
N THR A 214 34.76 -43.86 30.19
CA THR A 214 33.31 -44.05 30.32
C THR A 214 32.61 -44.04 28.96
N LEU A 215 31.34 -44.43 28.88
CA LEU A 215 30.58 -44.38 27.61
C LEU A 215 30.52 -42.95 27.06
N GLU A 216 30.43 -41.96 27.94
CA GLU A 216 30.47 -40.54 27.63
C GLU A 216 31.81 -40.15 27.00
N ASP A 217 32.92 -40.62 27.57
CA ASP A 217 34.27 -40.40 27.01
C ASP A 217 34.39 -41.02 25.61
N GLN A 218 33.85 -42.22 25.42
CA GLN A 218 33.86 -42.90 24.11
C GLN A 218 33.04 -42.13 23.06
N ILE A 219 31.86 -41.63 23.41
CA ILE A 219 31.02 -40.82 22.51
C ILE A 219 31.75 -39.54 22.05
N ILE A 220 32.54 -38.94 22.95
CA ILE A 220 33.37 -37.76 22.66
C ILE A 220 34.58 -38.17 21.80
N GLN A 221 35.24 -39.29 22.10
CA GLN A 221 36.40 -39.83 21.39
C GLN A 221 36.09 -40.30 19.97
N CYS A 222 34.84 -40.62 19.64
CA CYS A 222 34.44 -40.87 18.25
C CYS A 222 34.70 -39.66 17.34
N ASN A 223 34.65 -38.43 17.88
CA ASN A 223 34.76 -37.24 17.05
C ASN A 223 36.16 -37.09 16.42
N PRO A 224 37.29 -37.12 17.17
CA PRO A 224 38.62 -37.12 16.56
C PRO A 224 38.81 -38.16 15.46
N ALA A 225 38.31 -39.39 15.65
CA ALA A 225 38.40 -40.44 14.65
C ALA A 225 37.63 -40.08 13.37
N LEU A 226 36.38 -39.63 13.51
CA LEU A 226 35.57 -39.21 12.35
C LEU A 226 36.13 -37.97 11.66
N GLU A 227 36.71 -37.04 12.40
CA GLU A 227 37.35 -35.85 11.83
C GLU A 227 38.61 -36.20 11.04
N ALA A 228 39.40 -37.17 11.50
CA ALA A 228 40.60 -37.61 10.80
C ALA A 228 40.30 -38.20 9.40
N PHE A 229 39.16 -38.87 9.23
CA PHE A 229 38.79 -39.51 7.95
C PHE A 229 37.77 -38.71 7.12
N GLY A 230 36.96 -37.87 7.75
CA GLY A 230 35.82 -37.23 7.11
C GLY A 230 35.89 -35.69 7.02
N ASN A 231 36.89 -35.06 7.64
CA ASN A 231 37.09 -33.62 7.50
C ASN A 231 38.24 -33.30 6.54
N ALA A 232 38.12 -32.15 5.89
CA ALA A 232 39.16 -31.63 5.00
C ALA A 232 39.27 -30.11 5.13
N LYS A 233 40.47 -29.59 4.83
CA LYS A 233 40.70 -28.16 4.68
C LYS A 233 39.96 -27.63 3.46
N THR A 234 39.24 -26.53 3.65
CA THR A 234 38.53 -25.79 2.60
C THR A 234 38.94 -24.32 2.65
N ILE A 235 38.57 -23.54 1.64
CA ILE A 235 38.85 -22.09 1.59
C ILE A 235 38.25 -21.35 2.80
N ARG A 236 37.09 -21.80 3.30
CA ARG A 236 36.34 -21.13 4.39
C ARG A 236 36.60 -21.70 5.79
N ASN A 237 37.15 -22.92 5.89
CA ASN A 237 37.34 -23.62 7.16
C ASN A 237 38.42 -24.71 7.03
N ASP A 238 39.41 -24.67 7.91
CA ASP A 238 40.55 -25.60 7.94
C ASP A 238 40.17 -27.03 8.35
N ASN A 239 39.07 -27.21 9.09
CA ASN A 239 38.59 -28.52 9.53
C ASN A 239 37.11 -28.71 9.16
N SER A 240 36.79 -28.64 7.87
CA SER A 240 35.42 -28.74 7.38
C SER A 240 34.99 -30.19 7.22
N SER A 241 33.90 -30.58 7.89
CA SER A 241 33.26 -31.86 7.62
C SER A 241 32.70 -31.92 6.19
N ARG A 242 32.93 -33.04 5.50
CA ARG A 242 32.49 -33.29 4.12
C ARG A 242 31.39 -34.35 4.01
N PHE A 243 30.83 -34.77 5.14
CA PHE A 243 29.77 -35.78 5.24
C PHE A 243 28.57 -35.26 6.05
N VAL A 244 27.40 -35.83 5.81
CA VAL A 244 26.20 -35.61 6.65
C VAL A 244 26.31 -36.54 7.86
N PHE A 245 26.08 -36.00 9.06
CA PHE A 245 26.29 -36.73 10.30
C PHE A 245 25.03 -36.83 11.15
N PHE A 246 24.62 -38.04 11.48
CA PHE A 246 23.49 -38.34 12.36
C PHE A 246 23.98 -39.26 13.48
N LYS A 247 23.85 -38.83 14.74
CA LYS A 247 24.05 -39.68 15.93
C LYS A 247 22.70 -39.86 16.59
N ALA A 248 22.21 -41.10 16.65
CA ALA A 248 21.11 -41.49 17.53
C ALA A 248 21.71 -42.01 18.85
N GLY A 249 21.34 -41.41 19.98
CA GLY A 249 21.69 -41.91 21.31
C GLY A 249 20.49 -42.57 21.96
N LEU A 250 20.55 -43.87 22.24
CA LEU A 250 19.58 -44.53 23.13
C LEU A 250 19.98 -44.22 24.58
N LEU A 251 19.31 -43.26 25.20
CA LEU A 251 19.57 -42.88 26.60
C LEU A 251 18.64 -43.61 27.60
N GLY A 252 17.82 -44.56 27.14
CA GLY A 252 16.68 -45.09 27.92
C GLY A 252 16.71 -46.58 28.31
N THR A 253 17.72 -47.38 27.93
CA THR A 253 17.68 -48.85 28.13
C THR A 253 18.98 -49.47 28.66
N LEU A 254 20.00 -48.67 29.00
CA LEU A 254 21.33 -49.18 29.36
C LEU A 254 21.50 -49.60 30.84
N GLU A 255 20.45 -49.49 31.67
CA GLU A 255 20.55 -49.83 33.10
C GLU A 255 20.35 -51.33 33.44
N GLU A 256 19.89 -52.19 32.52
CA GLU A 256 19.48 -53.56 32.88
C GLU A 256 20.38 -54.73 32.40
N MET A 257 21.45 -54.52 31.63
CA MET A 257 22.09 -55.65 30.94
C MET A 257 23.61 -55.72 31.13
N ARG A 258 24.05 -56.41 32.18
CA ARG A 258 25.46 -56.73 32.45
C ARG A 258 25.95 -57.97 31.68
N ASP A 259 26.87 -57.68 30.77
CA ASP A 259 27.99 -58.41 30.16
C ASP A 259 27.84 -59.79 29.48
N ASP A 260 27.50 -60.92 30.11
CA ASP A 260 27.66 -62.21 29.37
C ASP A 260 26.40 -62.68 28.61
N ARG A 261 25.21 -62.29 29.08
CA ARG A 261 23.96 -62.45 28.30
C ARG A 261 23.82 -61.38 27.22
N LEU A 262 24.46 -60.21 27.39
CA LEU A 262 24.39 -59.11 26.43
C LEU A 262 25.08 -59.50 25.12
N ALA A 263 26.21 -60.21 25.14
CA ALA A 263 26.85 -60.68 23.89
C ALA A 263 25.98 -61.69 23.13
N LEU A 264 25.34 -62.63 23.83
CA LEU A 264 24.43 -63.62 23.23
C LEU A 264 23.14 -62.98 22.72
N ILE A 265 22.51 -62.13 23.53
CA ILE A 265 21.31 -61.37 23.12
C ILE A 265 21.67 -60.41 22.00
N ILE A 266 22.77 -59.66 22.05
CA ILE A 266 23.21 -58.83 20.93
C ILE A 266 23.43 -59.69 19.69
N THR A 267 23.98 -60.89 19.78
CA THR A 267 24.20 -61.73 18.57
C THR A 267 22.88 -62.27 18.02
N GLU A 268 21.97 -62.71 18.88
CA GLU A 268 20.66 -63.25 18.48
C GLU A 268 19.69 -62.14 18.02
N GLU A 269 19.73 -61.00 18.70
CA GLU A 269 18.98 -59.80 18.38
C GLU A 269 19.59 -59.08 17.17
N LEU A 270 20.91 -59.08 16.96
CA LEU A 270 21.52 -58.60 15.72
C LEU A 270 21.12 -59.48 14.54
N LYS A 271 20.95 -60.79 14.75
CA LYS A 271 20.47 -61.69 13.69
C LYS A 271 18.99 -61.44 13.36
N LYS A 272 18.14 -61.28 14.38
CA LYS A 272 16.74 -60.86 14.18
C LYS A 272 16.64 -59.47 13.57
N GLU A 273 17.49 -58.54 13.99
CA GLU A 273 17.58 -57.18 13.45
C GLU A 273 18.09 -57.20 12.01
N GLN A 274 19.02 -58.09 11.66
CA GLN A 274 19.46 -58.29 10.27
C GLN A 274 18.34 -58.88 9.40
N ASP A 275 17.58 -59.86 9.91
CA ASP A 275 16.47 -60.47 9.19
C ASP A 275 15.30 -59.48 9.02
N THR A 276 14.97 -58.71 10.05
CA THR A 276 13.97 -57.64 9.99
C THR A 276 14.45 -56.48 9.13
N SER A 277 15.72 -56.08 9.22
CA SER A 277 16.33 -55.09 8.32
C SER A 277 16.28 -55.56 6.88
N ALA A 278 16.57 -56.82 6.57
CA ALA A 278 16.47 -57.36 5.21
C ALA A 278 15.02 -57.43 4.70
N HIS A 279 14.05 -57.65 5.59
CA HIS A 279 12.62 -57.56 5.26
C HIS A 279 12.19 -56.10 5.03
N LEU A 280 12.63 -55.18 5.88
CA LEU A 280 12.39 -53.75 5.76
C LEU A 280 13.05 -53.17 4.51
N GLU A 281 14.23 -53.63 4.12
CA GLU A 281 14.93 -53.25 2.89
C GLU A 281 14.11 -53.67 1.64
N ARG A 282 13.51 -54.87 1.69
CA ARG A 282 12.60 -55.35 0.63
C ARG A 282 11.30 -54.55 0.58
N MET A 283 10.70 -54.28 1.73
CA MET A 283 9.49 -53.47 1.82
C MET A 283 9.75 -52.03 1.36
N LYS A 284 10.90 -51.46 1.74
CA LYS A 284 11.39 -50.15 1.30
C LYS A 284 11.52 -50.11 -0.22
N LYS A 285 12.17 -51.10 -0.85
CA LYS A 285 12.26 -51.16 -2.32
C LYS A 285 10.88 -51.21 -3.00
N ASN A 286 9.94 -51.97 -2.43
CA ASN A 286 8.57 -52.01 -2.95
C ASN A 286 7.84 -50.67 -2.77
N MET A 287 8.04 -49.99 -1.64
CA MET A 287 7.49 -48.66 -1.39
C MET A 287 8.14 -47.61 -2.28
N GLU A 288 9.45 -47.67 -2.52
CA GLU A 288 10.17 -46.80 -3.45
C GLU A 288 9.63 -46.95 -4.89
N GLN A 289 9.36 -48.18 -5.33
CA GLN A 289 8.72 -48.42 -6.62
C GLN A 289 7.29 -47.84 -6.66
N THR A 290 6.51 -48.00 -5.60
CA THR A 290 5.15 -47.45 -5.49
C THR A 290 5.17 -45.92 -5.50
N ILE A 291 6.12 -45.31 -4.79
CA ILE A 291 6.33 -43.85 -4.78
C ILE A 291 6.67 -43.37 -6.19
N LYS A 292 7.55 -44.08 -6.90
CA LYS A 292 7.93 -43.74 -8.27
C LYS A 292 6.74 -43.80 -9.24
N ASP A 293 5.90 -44.83 -9.12
CA ASP A 293 4.69 -44.95 -9.94
C ASP A 293 3.66 -43.86 -9.59
N LEU A 294 3.51 -43.52 -8.31
CA LEU A 294 2.64 -42.43 -7.87
C LEU A 294 3.15 -41.05 -8.30
N GLN A 295 4.46 -40.82 -8.28
CA GLN A 295 5.09 -39.62 -8.81
C GLN A 295 4.83 -39.47 -10.30
N HIS A 296 4.95 -40.56 -11.08
CA HIS A 296 4.66 -40.51 -12.50
C HIS A 296 3.19 -40.16 -12.79
N ARG A 297 2.25 -40.74 -12.02
CA ARG A 297 0.82 -40.41 -12.12
C ARG A 297 0.52 -38.96 -11.71
N LEU A 298 1.24 -38.44 -10.70
CA LEU A 298 1.13 -37.05 -10.30
C LEU A 298 1.59 -36.13 -11.43
N ASP A 299 2.75 -36.39 -12.03
CA ASP A 299 3.28 -35.62 -13.15
C ASP A 299 2.32 -35.61 -14.35
N GLU A 300 1.70 -36.76 -14.67
CA GLU A 300 0.69 -36.87 -15.72
C GLU A 300 -0.57 -36.03 -15.40
N ALA A 301 -1.06 -36.11 -14.16
CA ALA A 301 -2.20 -35.32 -13.71
C ALA A 301 -1.92 -33.81 -13.73
N GLU A 302 -0.73 -33.39 -13.30
CA GLU A 302 -0.26 -32.01 -13.35
C GLU A 302 -0.17 -31.50 -14.80
N GLN A 303 0.35 -32.29 -15.73
CA GLN A 303 0.38 -31.92 -17.14
C GLN A 303 -1.02 -31.73 -17.74
N ILE A 304 -1.97 -32.58 -17.37
CA ILE A 304 -3.36 -32.47 -17.83
C ILE A 304 -4.00 -31.18 -17.25
N ALA A 305 -3.80 -30.91 -15.96
CA ALA A 305 -4.29 -29.70 -15.30
C ALA A 305 -3.67 -28.43 -15.93
N MET A 306 -2.37 -28.44 -16.22
CA MET A 306 -1.65 -27.34 -16.88
C MET A 306 -2.18 -27.07 -18.30
N LYS A 307 -2.49 -28.13 -19.07
CA LYS A 307 -3.09 -27.97 -20.42
C LYS A 307 -4.52 -27.43 -20.35
N GLY A 308 -5.31 -27.83 -19.34
CA GLY A 308 -6.65 -27.30 -19.09
C GLY A 308 -6.62 -25.81 -18.70
N GLY A 309 -5.76 -25.45 -17.75
CA GLY A 309 -5.57 -24.07 -17.29
C GLY A 309 -5.12 -23.14 -18.41
N LYS A 310 -4.16 -23.55 -19.24
CA LYS A 310 -3.69 -22.73 -20.39
C LYS A 310 -4.80 -22.39 -21.38
N LYS A 311 -5.72 -23.33 -21.68
CA LYS A 311 -6.86 -23.06 -22.56
C LYS A 311 -7.84 -22.05 -21.95
N GLN A 312 -8.08 -22.15 -20.63
CA GLN A 312 -8.95 -21.21 -19.93
C GLN A 312 -8.35 -19.80 -19.92
N VAL A 313 -7.05 -19.68 -19.67
CA VAL A 313 -6.30 -18.42 -19.69
C VAL A 313 -6.37 -17.78 -21.08
N GLN A 314 -6.08 -18.53 -22.15
CA GLN A 314 -6.19 -18.01 -23.52
C GLN A 314 -7.60 -17.49 -23.87
N LYS A 315 -8.64 -18.18 -23.37
CA LYS A 315 -10.03 -17.73 -23.58
C LYS A 315 -10.33 -16.42 -22.83
N LEU A 316 -9.79 -16.26 -21.62
CA LEU A 316 -9.93 -15.02 -20.85
C LEU A 316 -9.12 -13.88 -21.47
N GLU A 317 -7.89 -14.13 -21.93
CA GLU A 317 -7.06 -13.15 -22.63
C GLU A 317 -7.73 -12.65 -23.92
N ALA A 318 -8.34 -13.55 -24.71
CA ALA A 318 -9.10 -13.16 -25.89
C ALA A 318 -10.28 -12.24 -25.54
N ARG A 319 -10.99 -12.54 -24.45
CA ARG A 319 -12.12 -11.73 -23.97
C ARG A 319 -11.69 -10.38 -23.43
N VAL A 320 -10.55 -10.30 -22.74
CA VAL A 320 -9.96 -9.03 -22.30
C VAL A 320 -9.66 -8.16 -23.52
N ARG A 321 -9.01 -8.72 -24.56
CA ARG A 321 -8.71 -7.99 -25.79
C ARG A 321 -9.97 -7.51 -26.53
N GLU A 322 -11.05 -8.31 -26.56
CA GLU A 322 -12.34 -7.88 -27.11
C GLU A 322 -12.93 -6.70 -26.35
N LEU A 323 -12.96 -6.76 -25.01
CA LEU A 323 -13.46 -5.69 -24.16
C LEU A 323 -12.62 -4.41 -24.26
N GLU A 324 -11.29 -4.54 -24.37
CA GLU A 324 -10.39 -3.41 -24.60
C GLU A 324 -10.72 -2.68 -25.90
N ASN A 325 -10.96 -3.42 -26.99
CA ASN A 325 -11.36 -2.85 -28.28
C ASN A 325 -12.74 -2.16 -28.20
N GLU A 326 -13.70 -2.74 -27.48
CA GLU A 326 -15.02 -2.12 -27.26
C GLU A 326 -14.91 -0.80 -26.48
N VAL A 327 -14.08 -0.76 -25.43
CA VAL A 327 -13.82 0.45 -24.65
C VAL A 327 -13.18 1.53 -25.53
N GLU A 328 -12.21 1.18 -26.37
CA GLU A 328 -11.56 2.14 -27.27
C GLU A 328 -12.54 2.71 -28.31
N LEU A 329 -13.40 1.86 -28.89
CA LEU A 329 -14.48 2.29 -29.78
C LEU A 329 -15.47 3.24 -29.10
N GLU A 330 -15.86 2.94 -27.86
CA GLU A 330 -16.80 3.75 -27.11
C GLU A 330 -16.19 5.10 -26.69
N GLN A 331 -14.90 5.11 -26.30
CA GLN A 331 -14.15 6.35 -26.05
C GLN A 331 -14.07 7.22 -27.30
N ARG A 332 -13.87 6.62 -28.48
CA ARG A 332 -13.84 7.36 -29.75
C ARG A 332 -15.20 7.99 -30.06
N LYS A 333 -16.30 7.24 -29.90
CA LYS A 333 -17.67 7.78 -30.04
C LYS A 333 -17.95 8.90 -29.05
N ALA A 334 -17.59 8.73 -27.78
CA ALA A 334 -17.77 9.76 -26.77
C ALA A 334 -17.04 11.06 -27.13
N SER A 335 -15.81 10.96 -27.65
CA SER A 335 -15.04 12.11 -28.15
C SER A 335 -15.74 12.84 -29.31
N GLU A 336 -16.35 12.10 -30.24
CA GLU A 336 -17.13 12.68 -31.34
C GLU A 336 -18.42 13.35 -30.85
N SER A 337 -19.14 12.72 -29.92
CA SER A 337 -20.32 13.31 -29.28
C SER A 337 -19.99 14.62 -28.56
N VAL A 338 -18.87 14.68 -27.81
CA VAL A 338 -18.40 15.91 -27.14
C VAL A 338 -18.10 17.03 -28.15
N LYS A 339 -17.50 16.71 -29.30
CA LYS A 339 -17.31 17.69 -30.38
C LYS A 339 -18.65 18.19 -30.93
N GLY A 340 -19.63 17.30 -31.08
CA GLY A 340 -21.00 17.64 -31.47
C GLY A 340 -21.66 18.61 -30.49
N VAL A 341 -21.61 18.31 -29.19
CA VAL A 341 -22.14 19.18 -28.13
C VAL A 341 -21.51 20.58 -28.19
N ARG A 342 -20.18 20.68 -28.31
CA ARG A 342 -19.49 21.98 -28.42
C ARG A 342 -19.92 22.78 -29.65
N LYS A 343 -20.25 22.12 -30.77
CA LYS A 343 -20.78 22.79 -31.98
C LYS A 343 -22.18 23.35 -31.72
N TYR A 344 -23.06 22.57 -31.10
CA TYR A 344 -24.40 23.02 -30.74
C TYR A 344 -24.38 24.14 -29.69
N GLU A 345 -23.49 24.07 -28.69
CA GLU A 345 -23.30 25.16 -27.71
C GLU A 345 -22.91 26.48 -28.37
N ARG A 346 -21.99 26.47 -29.34
CA ARG A 346 -21.65 27.67 -30.12
C ARG A 346 -22.86 28.20 -30.89
N ARG A 347 -23.62 27.31 -31.52
CA ARG A 347 -24.82 27.70 -32.28
C ARG A 347 -25.91 28.30 -31.40
N ILE A 348 -26.09 27.76 -30.18
CA ILE A 348 -27.02 28.32 -29.19
C ILE A 348 -26.59 29.73 -28.80
N LYS A 349 -25.29 29.96 -28.53
CA LYS A 349 -24.78 31.30 -28.19
C LYS A 349 -25.00 32.31 -29.32
N GLU A 350 -24.74 31.93 -30.57
CA GLU A 350 -25.02 32.77 -31.74
C GLU A 350 -26.51 33.13 -31.85
N LEU A 351 -27.39 32.14 -31.74
CA LEU A 351 -28.85 32.36 -31.80
C LEU A 351 -29.36 33.21 -30.64
N THR A 352 -28.78 33.05 -29.46
CA THR A 352 -29.13 33.86 -28.29
C THR A 352 -28.74 35.32 -28.51
N TYR A 353 -27.54 35.57 -29.02
CA TYR A 353 -27.09 36.93 -29.36
C TYR A 353 -27.98 37.57 -30.43
N GLN A 354 -28.32 36.82 -31.50
CA GLN A 354 -29.23 37.28 -32.54
C GLN A 354 -30.61 37.64 -31.95
N THR A 355 -31.14 36.79 -31.07
CA THR A 355 -32.44 37.02 -30.42
C THR A 355 -32.42 38.28 -29.54
N GLU A 356 -31.31 38.54 -28.83
CA GLU A 356 -31.15 39.77 -28.05
C GLU A 356 -31.07 41.02 -28.93
N GLU A 357 -30.39 40.94 -30.07
CA GLU A 357 -30.29 42.04 -31.02
C GLU A 357 -31.65 42.34 -31.67
N ASP A 358 -32.37 41.30 -32.10
CA ASP A 358 -33.73 41.41 -32.64
C ASP A 358 -34.68 42.00 -31.60
N ARG A 359 -34.58 41.60 -30.34
CA ARG A 359 -35.38 42.17 -29.24
C ARG A 359 -35.10 43.66 -29.03
N LYS A 360 -33.84 44.09 -29.11
CA LYS A 360 -33.48 45.52 -29.05
C LYS A 360 -34.03 46.29 -30.25
N ASN A 361 -33.96 45.72 -31.45
CA ASN A 361 -34.52 46.32 -32.66
C ASN A 361 -36.04 46.44 -32.57
N LEU A 362 -36.72 45.41 -32.06
CA LEU A 362 -38.17 45.44 -31.83
C LEU A 362 -38.56 46.55 -30.84
N SER A 363 -37.80 46.70 -29.74
CA SER A 363 -38.02 47.79 -28.78
C SER A 363 -37.88 49.16 -29.42
N ARG A 364 -36.84 49.37 -30.26
CA ARG A 364 -36.65 50.65 -30.98
C ARG A 364 -37.78 50.93 -31.98
N LEU A 365 -38.26 49.90 -32.67
CA LEU A 365 -39.41 50.02 -33.57
C LEU A 365 -40.68 50.36 -32.79
N GLN A 366 -40.89 49.76 -31.62
CA GLN A 366 -42.03 50.08 -30.76
C GLN A 366 -41.99 51.55 -30.31
N ASP A 367 -40.83 52.04 -29.86
CA ASP A 367 -40.66 53.46 -29.50
C ASP A 367 -40.94 54.42 -30.66
N LEU A 368 -40.58 54.02 -31.88
CA LEU A 368 -40.86 54.79 -33.10
C LEU A 368 -42.36 54.80 -33.42
N VAL A 369 -43.02 53.64 -33.32
CA VAL A 369 -44.46 53.50 -33.51
C VAL A 369 -45.20 54.39 -32.50
N ASP A 370 -44.82 54.37 -31.23
CA ASP A 370 -45.45 55.17 -30.18
C ASP A 370 -45.27 56.68 -30.45
N LYS A 371 -44.08 57.11 -30.87
CA LYS A 371 -43.82 58.51 -31.29
C LYS A 371 -44.66 58.92 -32.49
N LEU A 372 -44.80 58.06 -33.49
CA LEU A 372 -45.62 58.32 -34.66
C LEU A 372 -47.11 58.39 -34.30
N GLN A 373 -47.59 57.51 -33.42
CA GLN A 373 -48.96 57.56 -32.91
C GLN A 373 -49.24 58.87 -32.15
N LEU A 374 -48.29 59.35 -31.34
CA LEU A 374 -48.40 60.66 -30.68
C LEU A 374 -48.48 61.81 -31.69
N LYS A 375 -47.66 61.78 -32.75
CA LYS A 375 -47.73 62.78 -33.83
C LYS A 375 -49.07 62.73 -34.57
N VAL A 376 -49.58 61.54 -34.89
CA VAL A 376 -50.88 61.37 -35.55
C VAL A 376 -51.99 61.94 -34.67
N LYS A 377 -51.99 61.67 -33.36
CA LYS A 377 -52.94 62.27 -32.41
C LYS A 377 -52.83 63.80 -32.38
N SER A 378 -51.61 64.34 -32.36
CA SER A 378 -51.39 65.78 -32.40
C SER A 378 -51.92 66.41 -33.67
N TYR A 379 -51.60 65.85 -34.84
CA TYR A 379 -52.09 66.35 -36.14
C TYR A 379 -53.60 66.26 -36.27
N LYS A 380 -54.21 65.19 -35.74
CA LYS A 380 -55.66 65.05 -35.70
C LYS A 380 -56.29 66.17 -34.89
N ARG A 381 -55.74 66.48 -33.71
CA ARG A 381 -56.22 67.59 -32.87
C ARG A 381 -56.10 68.94 -33.56
N THR A 382 -54.97 69.25 -34.20
CA THR A 382 -54.82 70.52 -34.95
C THR A 382 -55.75 70.59 -36.16
N ALA A 383 -56.04 69.46 -36.82
CA ALA A 383 -57.02 69.41 -37.89
C ALA A 383 -58.44 69.68 -37.37
N GLU A 384 -58.83 69.06 -36.25
CA GLU A 384 -60.12 69.29 -35.58
C GLU A 384 -60.28 70.76 -35.13
N GLU A 385 -59.25 71.35 -34.52
CA GLU A 385 -59.24 72.77 -34.11
C GLU A 385 -59.36 73.72 -35.33
N ALA A 386 -58.68 73.40 -36.44
CA ALA A 386 -58.79 74.17 -37.68
C ALA A 386 -60.17 74.04 -38.34
N GLU A 387 -60.78 72.85 -38.29
CA GLU A 387 -62.14 72.60 -38.78
C GLU A 387 -63.18 73.38 -37.95
N GLU A 388 -63.04 73.39 -36.62
CA GLU A 388 -63.91 74.17 -35.72
C GLU A 388 -63.78 75.68 -36.01
N GLN A 389 -62.56 76.17 -36.21
CA GLN A 389 -62.30 77.56 -36.59
C GLN A 389 -62.91 77.91 -37.96
N ALA A 390 -62.79 77.01 -38.95
CA ALA A 390 -63.39 77.19 -40.27
C ALA A 390 -64.93 77.22 -40.19
N ASN A 391 -65.53 76.33 -39.40
CA ASN A 391 -66.97 76.32 -39.15
C ASN A 391 -67.45 77.60 -38.44
N ALA A 392 -66.70 78.11 -37.47
CA ALA A 392 -66.99 79.38 -36.81
C ALA A 392 -66.93 80.56 -37.80
N ASN A 393 -65.93 80.58 -38.69
CA ASN A 393 -65.81 81.60 -39.74
C ASN A 393 -66.94 81.50 -40.78
N LEU A 394 -67.31 80.29 -41.21
CA LEU A 394 -68.47 80.06 -42.09
C LEU A 394 -69.77 80.53 -41.44
N GLY A 395 -69.94 80.30 -40.13
CA GLY A 395 -71.08 80.81 -39.37
C GLY A 395 -71.15 82.34 -39.38
N LYS A 396 -70.02 83.01 -39.14
CA LYS A 396 -69.92 84.49 -39.25
C LYS A 396 -70.22 84.98 -40.67
N PHE A 397 -69.69 84.29 -41.68
CA PHE A 397 -69.93 84.62 -43.09
C PHE A 397 -71.41 84.53 -43.44
N ARG A 398 -72.11 83.44 -43.06
CA ARG A 398 -73.56 83.30 -43.26
C ARG A 398 -74.35 84.42 -42.58
N LYS A 399 -73.96 84.82 -41.37
CA LYS A 399 -74.61 85.93 -40.65
C LYS A 399 -74.40 87.26 -41.36
N LEU A 400 -73.17 87.56 -41.76
CA LEU A 400 -72.86 88.76 -42.55
C LEU A 400 -73.58 88.78 -43.90
N GLN A 401 -73.71 87.61 -44.54
CA GLN A 401 -74.45 87.48 -45.79
C GLN A 401 -75.94 87.76 -45.59
N HIS A 402 -76.56 87.24 -44.52
CA HIS A 402 -77.94 87.58 -44.18
C HIS A 402 -78.13 89.08 -43.86
N GLU A 403 -77.19 89.69 -43.14
CA GLU A 403 -77.22 91.14 -42.85
C GLU A 403 -77.05 91.99 -44.13
N LEU A 404 -76.27 91.49 -45.10
CA LEU A 404 -76.12 92.09 -46.42
C LEU A 404 -77.41 91.97 -47.23
N ASP A 405 -78.01 90.78 -47.32
CA ASP A 405 -79.28 90.56 -48.02
C ASP A 405 -80.40 91.45 -47.43
N GLU A 406 -80.48 91.58 -46.10
CA GLU A 406 -81.41 92.52 -45.43
C GLU A 406 -81.11 93.99 -45.73
N ALA A 407 -79.84 94.35 -45.93
CA ALA A 407 -79.45 95.70 -46.34
C ALA A 407 -79.77 95.97 -47.81
N GLU A 408 -79.60 94.98 -48.69
CA GLU A 408 -79.98 95.03 -50.10
C GLU A 408 -81.50 95.17 -50.25
N GLU A 409 -82.31 94.36 -49.55
CA GLU A 409 -83.78 94.51 -49.57
C GLU A 409 -84.22 95.90 -49.09
N ARG A 410 -83.57 96.44 -48.05
CA ARG A 410 -83.83 97.82 -47.58
C ARG A 410 -83.47 98.86 -48.64
N ALA A 411 -82.35 98.68 -49.34
CA ALA A 411 -81.93 99.55 -50.42
C ALA A 411 -82.92 99.50 -51.59
N ASP A 412 -83.37 98.31 -52.00
CA ASP A 412 -84.37 98.11 -53.07
C ASP A 412 -85.72 98.77 -52.73
N ILE A 413 -86.16 98.66 -51.47
CA ILE A 413 -87.38 99.35 -51.00
C ILE A 413 -87.19 100.87 -51.10
N ALA A 414 -86.03 101.40 -50.71
CA ALA A 414 -85.73 102.82 -50.80
C ALA A 414 -85.66 103.30 -52.27
N GLU A 415 -85.01 102.54 -53.16
CA GLU A 415 -84.99 102.84 -54.59
C GLU A 415 -86.39 102.79 -55.22
N SER A 416 -87.21 101.81 -54.83
CA SER A 416 -88.61 101.71 -55.26
C SER A 416 -89.45 102.90 -54.79
N GLN A 417 -89.24 103.38 -53.56
CA GLN A 417 -89.87 104.60 -53.06
C GLN A 417 -89.42 105.84 -53.83
N VAL A 418 -88.12 105.97 -54.12
CA VAL A 418 -87.57 107.06 -54.93
C VAL A 418 -88.13 107.01 -56.36
N ASN A 419 -88.25 105.82 -56.96
CA ASN A 419 -88.85 105.65 -58.28
C ASN A 419 -90.34 105.97 -58.29
N LYS A 420 -91.10 105.63 -57.23
CA LYS A 420 -92.50 106.09 -57.06
C LYS A 420 -92.61 107.60 -56.93
N LEU A 421 -91.68 108.26 -56.24
CA LEU A 421 -91.63 109.71 -56.12
C LEU A 421 -91.26 110.37 -57.47
N ARG A 422 -90.34 109.78 -58.23
CA ARG A 422 -90.02 110.21 -59.62
C ARG A 422 -91.21 110.05 -60.56
N ALA A 423 -91.97 108.95 -60.44
CA ALA A 423 -93.19 108.75 -61.23
C ALA A 423 -94.30 109.75 -60.87
N LYS A 424 -94.47 110.10 -59.59
CA LYS A 424 -95.42 111.14 -59.14
C LYS A 424 -95.01 112.56 -59.57
N SER A 425 -93.71 112.83 -59.75
CA SER A 425 -93.22 114.14 -60.24
C SER A 425 -93.45 114.35 -61.74
N ARG A 426 -93.82 113.32 -62.52
CA ARG A 426 -94.02 113.41 -63.97
C ARG A 426 -95.45 113.79 -64.40
N ASP A 427 -96.41 113.84 -63.47
CA ASP A 427 -97.84 114.04 -63.79
C ASP A 427 -98.39 115.43 -63.42
N THR A 428 -97.53 116.39 -63.06
CA THR A 428 -97.95 117.71 -62.52
C THR A 428 -97.19 118.94 -63.06
N GLY A 429 -97.04 119.04 -64.39
CA GLY A 429 -96.72 120.32 -65.06
C GLY A 429 -96.24 120.12 -66.51
N SER A 430 -96.64 120.89 -67.53
CA SER A 430 -97.53 122.05 -67.60
C SER A 430 -97.83 122.34 -69.08
N LYS A 431 -98.99 122.93 -69.37
CA LYS A 431 -99.41 123.49 -70.67
C LYS A 431 -99.25 125.03 -70.63
N LYS A 432 -98.84 125.64 -71.77
CA LYS A 432 -98.68 127.09 -72.14
C LYS A 432 -97.27 127.69 -71.88
N GLY A 433 -96.57 128.37 -72.82
CA GLY A 433 -96.76 128.70 -74.24
C GLY A 433 -95.69 129.70 -74.78
N HIS A 434 -95.57 129.76 -76.13
CA HIS A 434 -95.07 130.81 -77.08
C HIS A 434 -93.60 131.29 -77.21
N ASP A 435 -93.17 131.27 -78.49
CA ASP A 435 -92.46 132.23 -79.37
C ASP A 435 -91.02 132.77 -79.18
N GLU A 436 -90.37 132.78 -80.36
CA GLU A 436 -89.21 133.52 -80.93
C GLU A 436 -87.74 133.08 -80.68
N GLU A 437 -87.06 132.90 -81.83
CA GLU A 437 -85.68 132.51 -82.20
C GLU A 437 -85.15 131.08 -81.92
#